data_AF-A0A4P8KTX4-F1
#
_entry.id   AF-A0A4P8KTX4-F1
#
_cell.length_a   1.000
_cell.length_b   1.000
_cell.length_c   1.000
_cell.angle_alpha   90.00
_cell.angle_beta   90.00
_cell.angle_gamma   90.00
#
_symmetry.space_group_name_H-M   'P 1'
#
loop_
_entity.id
_entity.type
_entity.pdbx_description
1 polymer ?
#
loop_
_entity_poly.entity_id
_entity_poly.type
_entity_poly.pdbx_seq_one_letter_code
_entity_poly.pdbx_strand_id
1 'polypeptide(L)'
;MEWTPDVSVGDWLRERTDDPWQGTMHDVVPRGFAAYARVFHPTTRSRPVGMAWPPLPQDEHRRAWDAFADAQPEIDTEAARWRDAAASFGTELHPAAQWGALVGRALVDGPVYGARSRSDDGWEYDAPREGELDAATLAAIGRHLAARGTAVGYAAVWEGWGGLVGHLGIAPSRAFLSSSSDEPDLERHQEMLAHAMHDPFNRPYAKESWQPGILDDAVSRGPRLSLPGRDYVLFWGPLDVFADPMWPHEVPWRDQEMERAGFAQFAASPSLMWPSDRSWVLATEVDFDSTIVGGDAALIEALCADPALEALPLPAGSSLQWDADAVNR
;
A
#
# COMPACT_ATOMS: atom_id res chain seq x y z
N MET A 1 0.43 16.46 -12.72
CA MET A 1 1.21 16.99 -11.59
C MET A 1 2.67 17.13 -11.98
N GLU A 2 3.45 17.94 -11.27
CA GLU A 2 4.83 18.28 -11.59
C GLU A 2 5.75 18.04 -10.38
N TRP A 3 6.98 17.58 -10.61
CA TRP A 3 7.96 17.45 -9.52
C TRP A 3 8.36 18.85 -9.00
N THR A 4 8.51 18.99 -7.69
CA THR A 4 9.02 20.21 -7.06
C THR A 4 10.28 19.93 -6.25
N PRO A 5 11.37 20.70 -6.43
CA PRO A 5 12.53 20.64 -5.55
C PRO A 5 12.32 21.41 -4.24
N ASP A 6 11.28 22.25 -4.15
CA ASP A 6 10.97 22.98 -2.92
C ASP A 6 10.26 22.07 -1.93
N VAL A 7 11.06 21.40 -1.10
CA VAL A 7 10.58 20.50 -0.04
C VAL A 7 10.19 21.24 1.24
N SER A 8 10.51 22.54 1.36
CA SER A 8 10.18 23.35 2.55
C SER A 8 8.67 23.52 2.77
N VAL A 9 7.88 23.33 1.71
CA VAL A 9 6.42 23.29 1.76
C VAL A 9 5.87 22.19 2.67
N GLY A 10 6.68 21.17 2.98
CA GLY A 10 6.40 20.07 3.90
C GLY A 10 6.95 20.26 5.32
N ASP A 11 7.68 21.34 5.63
CA ASP A 11 8.32 21.52 6.95
C ASP A 11 7.32 21.47 8.11
N TRP A 12 6.09 21.94 7.88
CA TRP A 12 5.01 21.90 8.86
C TRP A 12 4.59 20.48 9.26
N LEU A 13 4.82 19.46 8.40
CA LEU A 13 4.56 18.07 8.73
C LEU A 13 5.51 17.62 9.83
N ARG A 14 6.80 17.92 9.67
CA ARG A 14 7.84 17.60 10.65
C ARG A 14 7.58 18.25 12.00
N GLU A 15 7.09 19.49 12.00
CA GLU A 15 6.73 20.21 13.24
C GLU A 15 5.54 19.57 13.99
N ARG A 16 4.76 18.72 13.32
CA ARG A 16 3.49 18.16 13.84
C ARG A 16 3.47 16.64 13.94
N THR A 17 4.48 15.95 13.41
CA THR A 17 4.72 14.51 13.63
C THR A 17 5.63 14.30 14.82
N ASP A 18 5.51 13.16 15.49
CA ASP A 18 6.33 12.84 16.65
C ASP A 18 7.76 12.44 16.23
N ASP A 19 8.77 13.10 16.81
CA ASP A 19 10.19 12.75 16.67
C ASP A 19 10.85 12.86 18.06
N PRO A 20 11.31 11.75 18.68
CA PRO A 20 11.30 10.38 18.15
C PRO A 20 9.88 9.77 18.10
N TRP A 21 9.73 8.71 17.28
CA TRP A 21 8.51 7.91 17.21
C TRP A 21 8.08 7.37 18.59
N GLN A 22 6.79 7.47 18.87
CA GLN A 22 6.15 7.12 20.14
C GLN A 22 5.29 5.85 20.05
N GLY A 23 5.15 5.26 18.85
CA GLY A 23 4.28 4.12 18.60
C GLY A 23 2.81 4.51 18.43
N THR A 24 2.55 5.70 17.89
CA THR A 24 1.18 6.16 17.62
C THR A 24 1.01 6.57 16.17
N MET A 25 -0.23 6.73 15.71
CA MET A 25 -0.50 7.29 14.39
C MET A 25 0.23 8.63 14.13
N HIS A 26 0.60 9.38 15.18
CA HIS A 26 1.27 10.67 15.03
C HIS A 26 2.76 10.60 14.70
N ASP A 27 3.34 9.40 14.67
CA ASP A 27 4.68 9.17 14.16
C ASP A 27 4.78 9.52 12.66
N VAL A 28 3.65 9.41 11.95
CA VAL A 28 3.57 9.57 10.49
C VAL A 28 2.42 10.48 10.03
N VAL A 29 1.44 10.74 10.90
CA VAL A 29 0.32 11.64 10.64
C VAL A 29 0.41 12.90 11.51
N PRO A 30 0.50 14.11 10.92
CA PRO A 30 0.61 15.34 11.70
C PRO A 30 -0.57 15.58 12.66
N ARG A 31 -0.26 16.09 13.86
CA ARG A 31 -1.21 16.57 14.86
C ARG A 31 -1.96 17.82 14.41
N GLY A 32 -3.04 18.15 15.10
CA GLY A 32 -3.71 19.45 15.01
C GLY A 32 -4.89 19.53 14.05
N PHE A 33 -5.33 18.42 13.46
CA PHE A 33 -6.62 18.35 12.77
C PHE A 33 -7.77 18.17 13.75
N ALA A 34 -8.98 18.56 13.36
CA ALA A 34 -10.16 18.48 14.22
C ALA A 34 -10.61 17.03 14.44
N ALA A 35 -10.43 16.18 13.43
CA ALA A 35 -10.77 14.76 13.47
C ALA A 35 -9.86 13.94 12.53
N TYR A 36 -9.85 12.63 12.74
CA TYR A 36 -9.13 11.67 11.91
C TYR A 36 -10.03 10.47 11.55
N ALA A 37 -9.82 9.89 10.37
CA ALA A 37 -10.37 8.62 9.94
C ALA A 37 -9.24 7.64 9.63
N ARG A 38 -9.44 6.36 9.97
CA ARG A 38 -8.68 5.25 9.42
C ARG A 38 -9.51 4.60 8.32
N VAL A 39 -8.98 4.57 7.11
CA VAL A 39 -9.51 3.84 5.97
C VAL A 39 -8.74 2.52 5.85
N PHE A 40 -9.42 1.41 6.06
CA PHE A 40 -8.81 0.08 6.02
C PHE A 40 -8.59 -0.32 4.55
N HIS A 41 -7.40 -0.84 4.21
CA HIS A 41 -7.14 -1.28 2.85
C HIS A 41 -7.97 -2.53 2.55
N PRO A 42 -8.51 -2.66 1.33
CA PRO A 42 -9.24 -3.85 0.94
C PRO A 42 -8.32 -5.08 0.93
N THR A 43 -8.95 -6.24 1.01
CA THR A 43 -8.33 -7.56 0.96
C THR A 43 -9.04 -8.41 -0.11
N THR A 44 -8.50 -9.57 -0.39
CA THR A 44 -9.12 -10.61 -1.20
C THR A 44 -9.36 -11.84 -0.35
N ARG A 45 -10.41 -12.59 -0.67
CA ARG A 45 -10.61 -13.93 -0.12
C ARG A 45 -10.83 -14.93 -1.23
N SER A 46 -10.36 -16.16 -1.01
CA SER A 46 -10.45 -17.24 -1.98
C SER A 46 -10.87 -18.56 -1.34
N ARG A 47 -11.59 -19.38 -2.11
CA ARG A 47 -11.95 -20.75 -1.71
C ARG A 47 -12.01 -21.68 -2.94
N PRO A 48 -11.70 -22.97 -2.79
CA PRO A 48 -11.88 -23.93 -3.87
C PRO A 48 -13.37 -24.26 -4.02
N VAL A 49 -13.85 -24.34 -5.26
CA VAL A 49 -15.24 -24.70 -5.53
C VAL A 49 -15.42 -26.21 -5.38
N GLY A 50 -16.36 -26.61 -4.51
CA GLY A 50 -16.76 -28.02 -4.34
C GLY A 50 -15.79 -28.88 -3.51
N MET A 51 -14.73 -28.29 -2.94
CA MET A 51 -13.82 -28.97 -2.02
C MET A 51 -13.18 -28.00 -1.02
N ALA A 52 -12.53 -28.53 0.01
CA ALA A 52 -11.79 -27.73 0.98
C ALA A 52 -10.33 -27.54 0.56
N TRP A 53 -9.73 -26.44 0.99
CA TRP A 53 -8.29 -26.26 0.91
C TRP A 53 -7.54 -27.39 1.66
N PRO A 54 -6.40 -27.89 1.13
CA PRO A 54 -5.57 -28.84 1.86
C PRO A 54 -5.03 -28.24 3.16
N PRO A 55 -4.81 -29.06 4.20
CA PRO A 55 -4.27 -28.58 5.47
C PRO A 55 -2.83 -28.06 5.33
N LEU A 56 -2.47 -27.11 6.20
CA LEU A 56 -1.12 -26.59 6.40
C LEU A 56 -0.49 -27.26 7.64
N PRO A 57 0.86 -27.37 7.74
CA PRO A 57 1.87 -26.93 6.76
C PRO A 57 1.92 -27.80 5.49
N GLN A 58 2.22 -27.18 4.35
CA GLN A 58 2.18 -27.84 3.02
C GLN A 58 3.11 -29.06 2.92
N ASP A 59 4.29 -28.94 3.51
CA ASP A 59 5.36 -29.92 3.52
C ASP A 59 5.01 -31.18 4.32
N GLU A 60 4.20 -31.07 5.37
CA GLU A 60 3.64 -32.21 6.10
C GLU A 60 2.48 -32.88 5.34
N HIS A 61 1.75 -32.10 4.53
CA HIS A 61 0.56 -32.53 3.81
C HIS A 61 0.76 -32.66 2.29
N ARG A 62 2.00 -32.91 1.86
CA ARG A 62 2.40 -32.91 0.43
C ARG A 62 1.48 -33.70 -0.48
N ARG A 63 1.07 -34.92 -0.08
CA ARG A 63 0.15 -35.75 -0.89
C ARG A 63 -1.22 -35.11 -1.12
N ALA A 64 -1.75 -34.40 -0.13
CA ALA A 64 -3.02 -33.70 -0.26
C ALA A 64 -2.88 -32.48 -1.19
N TRP A 65 -1.75 -31.79 -1.10
CA TRP A 65 -1.40 -30.68 -1.99
C TRP A 65 -1.13 -31.13 -3.42
N ASP A 66 -0.43 -32.25 -3.63
CA ASP A 66 -0.21 -32.85 -4.94
C ASP A 66 -1.55 -33.24 -5.58
N ALA A 67 -2.42 -33.92 -4.83
CA ALA A 67 -3.75 -34.29 -5.31
C ALA A 67 -4.64 -33.07 -5.61
N PHE A 68 -4.53 -32.00 -4.83
CA PHE A 68 -5.23 -30.74 -5.08
C PHE A 68 -4.72 -30.06 -6.36
N ALA A 69 -3.40 -30.03 -6.55
CA ALA A 69 -2.78 -29.50 -7.76
C ALA A 69 -3.16 -30.32 -9.01
N ASP A 70 -3.21 -31.65 -8.90
CA ASP A 70 -3.63 -32.55 -9.98
C ASP A 70 -5.12 -32.37 -10.32
N ALA A 71 -5.96 -32.08 -9.33
CA ALA A 71 -7.40 -31.86 -9.52
C ALA A 71 -7.72 -30.52 -10.19
N GLN A 72 -6.80 -29.54 -10.12
CA GLN A 72 -6.97 -28.17 -10.65
C GLN A 72 -8.36 -27.59 -10.37
N PRO A 73 -8.79 -27.53 -9.10
CA PRO A 73 -10.10 -27.01 -8.76
C PRO A 73 -10.21 -25.54 -9.16
N GLU A 74 -11.40 -25.14 -9.61
CA GLU A 74 -11.74 -23.73 -9.76
C GLU A 74 -11.63 -23.04 -8.40
N ILE A 75 -10.93 -21.90 -8.37
CA ILE A 75 -10.80 -21.06 -7.18
C ILE A 75 -11.72 -19.86 -7.34
N ASP A 76 -12.70 -19.77 -6.45
CA ASP A 76 -13.58 -18.62 -6.31
C ASP A 76 -12.82 -17.55 -5.51
N THR A 77 -12.42 -16.47 -6.18
CA THR A 77 -11.70 -15.34 -5.60
C THR A 77 -12.56 -14.10 -5.67
N GLU A 78 -12.75 -13.43 -4.53
CA GLU A 78 -13.54 -12.20 -4.45
C GLU A 78 -12.88 -11.11 -3.62
N ALA A 79 -13.22 -9.86 -3.94
CA ALA A 79 -12.85 -8.71 -3.12
C ALA A 79 -13.56 -8.79 -1.76
N ALA A 80 -12.82 -8.49 -0.70
CA ALA A 80 -13.31 -8.56 0.66
C ALA A 80 -12.86 -7.34 1.49
N ARG A 81 -13.58 -7.11 2.58
CA ARG A 81 -13.33 -6.05 3.55
C ARG A 81 -12.91 -6.66 4.89
N TRP A 82 -12.37 -5.84 5.78
CA TRP A 82 -12.00 -6.28 7.13
C TRP A 82 -13.21 -6.75 7.93
N ARG A 83 -14.39 -6.16 7.71
CA ARG A 83 -15.64 -6.67 8.33
C ARG A 83 -16.01 -8.08 7.89
N ASP A 84 -15.65 -8.47 6.68
CA ASP A 84 -15.95 -9.80 6.16
C ASP A 84 -15.03 -10.82 6.85
N ALA A 85 -13.74 -10.49 6.97
CA ALA A 85 -12.81 -11.25 7.77
C ALA A 85 -13.27 -11.33 9.24
N ALA A 86 -13.65 -10.20 9.85
CA ALA A 86 -14.11 -10.19 11.23
C ALA A 86 -15.31 -11.13 11.46
N ALA A 87 -16.26 -11.14 10.51
CA ALA A 87 -17.38 -12.07 10.55
C ALA A 87 -16.95 -13.53 10.39
N SER A 88 -16.04 -13.83 9.46
CA SER A 88 -15.51 -15.19 9.21
C SER A 88 -14.69 -15.75 10.39
N PHE A 89 -13.94 -14.89 11.10
CA PHE A 89 -13.10 -15.27 12.23
C PHE A 89 -13.79 -15.09 13.60
N GLY A 90 -14.98 -14.50 13.64
CA GLY A 90 -15.72 -14.25 14.89
C GLY A 90 -15.09 -13.15 15.77
N THR A 91 -14.37 -12.22 15.15
CA THR A 91 -13.70 -11.08 15.80
C THR A 91 -14.48 -9.77 15.57
N GLU A 92 -14.05 -8.68 16.17
CA GLU A 92 -14.70 -7.37 16.06
C GLU A 92 -13.85 -6.37 15.27
N LEU A 93 -14.43 -5.77 14.23
CA LEU A 93 -13.83 -4.62 13.55
C LEU A 93 -14.06 -3.34 14.37
N HIS A 94 -12.97 -2.67 14.75
CA HIS A 94 -12.99 -1.39 15.46
C HIS A 94 -11.82 -0.49 14.98
N PRO A 95 -11.78 0.81 15.34
CA PRO A 95 -10.82 1.77 14.75
C PRO A 95 -9.33 1.40 14.89
N ALA A 96 -8.97 0.70 15.97
CA ALA A 96 -7.60 0.29 16.27
C ALA A 96 -7.32 -1.19 15.95
N ALA A 97 -8.26 -1.88 15.29
CA ALA A 97 -8.12 -3.31 14.98
C ALA A 97 -6.84 -3.56 14.19
N GLN A 98 -6.15 -4.65 14.47
CA GLN A 98 -4.95 -5.06 13.73
C GLN A 98 -5.25 -6.32 12.94
N TRP A 99 -4.82 -6.38 11.67
CA TRP A 99 -5.19 -7.50 10.80
C TRP A 99 -4.84 -8.86 11.42
N GLY A 100 -3.62 -9.00 11.94
CA GLY A 100 -3.16 -10.25 12.58
C GLY A 100 -4.05 -10.72 13.73
N ALA A 101 -4.49 -9.80 14.60
CA ALA A 101 -5.40 -10.08 15.70
C ALA A 101 -6.81 -10.43 15.20
N LEU A 102 -7.29 -9.72 14.17
CA LEU A 102 -8.60 -9.91 13.56
C LEU A 102 -8.75 -11.28 12.89
N VAL A 103 -7.69 -11.83 12.29
CA VAL A 103 -7.67 -13.17 11.70
C VAL A 103 -7.12 -14.25 12.65
N GLY A 104 -6.97 -13.93 13.94
CA GLY A 104 -6.57 -14.90 14.97
C GLY A 104 -5.14 -15.44 14.84
N ARG A 105 -4.23 -14.73 14.16
CA ARG A 105 -2.81 -15.10 14.14
C ARG A 105 -2.13 -14.72 15.45
N ALA A 106 -1.32 -15.63 15.97
CA ALA A 106 -0.54 -15.35 17.16
C ALA A 106 0.53 -14.28 16.84
N LEU A 107 0.81 -13.42 17.83
CA LEU A 107 1.85 -12.38 17.83
C LEU A 107 3.27 -12.88 17.46
N VAL A 108 3.47 -14.19 17.31
CA VAL A 108 4.75 -14.88 17.14
C VAL A 108 5.00 -15.31 15.68
N ASP A 109 4.00 -15.16 14.81
CA ASP A 109 3.97 -15.81 13.50
C ASP A 109 4.72 -15.07 12.36
N GLY A 110 5.60 -14.13 12.71
CA GLY A 110 6.36 -13.33 11.76
C GLY A 110 5.52 -12.20 11.11
N PRO A 111 6.09 -11.48 10.13
CA PRO A 111 5.38 -10.38 9.46
C PRO A 111 4.08 -10.87 8.82
N VAL A 112 3.06 -10.02 8.91
CA VAL A 112 1.73 -10.27 8.34
C VAL A 112 1.73 -10.09 6.82
N TYR A 113 2.69 -9.34 6.28
CA TYR A 113 2.86 -9.10 4.86
C TYR A 113 2.87 -10.40 4.03
N GLY A 114 1.95 -10.49 3.07
CA GLY A 114 1.80 -11.65 2.19
C GLY A 114 1.30 -12.92 2.88
N ALA A 115 0.88 -12.83 4.15
CA ALA A 115 0.30 -13.96 4.87
C ALA A 115 -1.13 -14.23 4.40
N ARG A 116 -1.50 -15.52 4.44
CA ARG A 116 -2.86 -16.00 4.19
C ARG A 116 -3.40 -16.64 5.44
N SER A 117 -4.66 -16.34 5.77
CA SER A 117 -5.34 -16.84 6.97
C SER A 117 -6.65 -17.48 6.60
N ARG A 118 -6.89 -18.69 7.11
CA ARG A 118 -8.07 -19.49 6.76
C ARG A 118 -9.07 -19.49 7.90
N SER A 119 -10.31 -19.15 7.58
CA SER A 119 -11.44 -19.22 8.51
C SER A 119 -12.15 -20.57 8.45
N ASP A 120 -12.94 -20.86 9.48
CA ASP A 120 -13.70 -22.12 9.60
C ASP A 120 -14.80 -22.28 8.55
N ASP A 121 -15.23 -21.18 7.93
CA ASP A 121 -16.19 -21.17 6.82
C ASP A 121 -15.56 -21.55 5.46
N GLY A 122 -14.26 -21.84 5.44
CA GLY A 122 -13.52 -22.34 4.28
C GLY A 122 -12.90 -21.25 3.41
N TRP A 123 -13.12 -19.97 3.72
CA TRP A 123 -12.44 -18.86 3.05
C TRP A 123 -10.99 -18.71 3.52
N GLU A 124 -10.11 -18.38 2.60
CA GLU A 124 -8.73 -17.98 2.86
C GLU A 124 -8.57 -16.51 2.49
N TYR A 125 -8.22 -15.66 3.45
CA TYR A 125 -8.04 -14.22 3.28
C TYR A 125 -6.57 -13.89 3.10
N ASP A 126 -6.26 -13.01 2.14
CA ASP A 126 -4.94 -12.40 1.98
C ASP A 126 -4.78 -11.24 2.96
N ALA A 127 -3.56 -11.02 3.47
CA ALA A 127 -3.26 -9.79 4.18
C ALA A 127 -3.49 -8.57 3.27
N PRO A 128 -4.16 -7.51 3.75
CA PRO A 128 -4.25 -6.25 3.02
C PRO A 128 -2.85 -5.75 2.67
N ARG A 129 -2.72 -5.09 1.52
CA ARG A 129 -1.43 -4.55 1.08
C ARG A 129 -0.98 -3.44 2.02
N GLU A 130 0.23 -3.56 2.54
CA GLU A 130 0.88 -2.52 3.33
C GLU A 130 1.47 -1.44 2.41
N GLY A 131 1.38 -0.17 2.82
CA GLY A 131 2.03 0.94 2.13
C GLY A 131 1.39 1.43 0.84
N GLU A 132 0.49 0.66 0.25
CA GLU A 132 -0.13 0.99 -1.02
C GLU A 132 -1.65 0.89 -0.94
N LEU A 133 -2.30 2.00 -1.29
CA LEU A 133 -3.74 2.08 -1.43
C LEU A 133 -4.12 1.80 -2.89
N ASP A 134 -5.10 0.93 -3.12
CA ASP A 134 -5.57 0.64 -4.47
C ASP A 134 -6.20 1.88 -5.13
N ALA A 135 -6.21 1.89 -6.46
CA ALA A 135 -6.62 3.05 -7.22
C ALA A 135 -8.10 3.43 -7.00
N ALA A 136 -8.99 2.46 -6.78
CA ALA A 136 -10.41 2.71 -6.58
C ALA A 136 -10.69 3.30 -5.19
N THR A 137 -10.00 2.81 -4.16
CA THR A 137 -10.10 3.37 -2.81
C THR A 137 -9.51 4.78 -2.73
N LEU A 138 -8.33 5.02 -3.34
CA LEU A 138 -7.78 6.39 -3.42
C LEU A 138 -8.73 7.32 -4.18
N ALA A 139 -9.33 6.86 -5.29
CA ALA A 139 -10.34 7.61 -6.03
C ALA A 139 -11.57 7.97 -5.19
N ALA A 140 -12.03 7.03 -4.36
CA ALA A 140 -13.14 7.27 -3.44
C ALA A 140 -12.79 8.34 -2.39
N ILE A 141 -11.63 8.26 -1.75
CA ILE A 141 -11.16 9.30 -0.83
C ILE A 141 -11.00 10.64 -1.59
N GLY A 142 -10.36 10.63 -2.75
CA GLY A 142 -10.08 11.80 -3.59
C GLY A 142 -11.33 12.56 -4.00
N ARG A 143 -12.47 11.89 -4.25
CA ARG A 143 -13.75 12.57 -4.49
C ARG A 143 -14.22 13.41 -3.30
N HIS A 144 -14.04 12.93 -2.07
CA HIS A 144 -14.37 13.69 -0.85
C HIS A 144 -13.38 14.84 -0.62
N LEU A 145 -12.09 14.62 -0.91
CA LEU A 145 -11.05 15.64 -0.78
C LEU A 145 -11.21 16.76 -1.81
N ALA A 146 -11.49 16.42 -3.07
CA ALA A 146 -11.70 17.39 -4.16
C ALA A 146 -12.93 18.29 -3.92
N ALA A 147 -13.93 17.79 -3.19
CA ALA A 147 -15.08 18.60 -2.77
C ALA A 147 -14.71 19.71 -1.75
N ARG A 148 -13.51 19.66 -1.15
CA ARG A 148 -13.01 20.63 -0.17
C ARG A 148 -12.16 21.69 -0.84
N GLY A 149 -12.80 22.75 -1.37
CA GLY A 149 -12.31 24.13 -1.55
C GLY A 149 -10.99 24.42 -2.31
N THR A 150 -9.93 23.65 -2.07
CA THR A 150 -8.58 23.84 -2.57
C THR A 150 -8.20 22.69 -3.51
N ALA A 151 -8.23 22.99 -4.82
CA ALA A 151 -7.98 22.01 -5.86
C ALA A 151 -6.50 21.64 -6.04
N VAL A 152 -5.56 22.44 -5.52
CA VAL A 152 -4.12 22.25 -5.71
C VAL A 152 -3.40 21.93 -4.41
N GLY A 153 -2.37 21.10 -4.51
CA GLY A 153 -1.52 20.79 -3.37
C GLY A 153 -0.41 19.85 -3.76
N TYR A 154 -0.08 18.95 -2.84
CA TYR A 154 1.12 18.16 -2.92
C TYR A 154 0.80 16.68 -2.75
N ALA A 155 1.56 15.86 -3.47
CA ALA A 155 1.59 14.42 -3.33
C ALA A 155 3.06 13.99 -3.15
N ALA A 156 3.35 13.29 -2.07
CA ALA A 156 4.67 12.77 -1.78
C ALA A 156 4.67 11.25 -1.96
N VAL A 157 5.65 10.74 -2.69
CA VAL A 157 5.82 9.31 -2.96
C VAL A 157 7.09 8.85 -2.27
N TRP A 158 7.00 7.78 -1.48
CA TRP A 158 8.15 7.24 -0.75
C TRP A 158 9.23 6.78 -1.71
N GLU A 159 10.48 7.23 -1.52
CA GLU A 159 11.55 6.93 -2.46
C GLU A 159 11.99 5.46 -2.44
N GLY A 160 11.63 4.71 -1.39
CA GLY A 160 11.95 3.30 -1.23
C GLY A 160 11.13 2.35 -2.09
N TRP A 161 10.12 2.84 -2.83
CA TRP A 161 9.44 2.02 -3.83
C TRP A 161 10.43 1.56 -4.90
N GLY A 162 10.56 0.24 -5.03
CA GLY A 162 11.51 -0.38 -5.96
C GLY A 162 11.38 0.19 -7.37
N GLY A 163 12.50 0.63 -7.95
CA GLY A 163 12.53 1.21 -9.29
C GLY A 163 12.08 2.66 -9.42
N LEU A 164 11.52 3.29 -8.38
CA LEU A 164 11.01 4.66 -8.46
C LEU A 164 12.11 5.67 -8.80
N VAL A 165 13.21 5.66 -8.02
CA VAL A 165 14.38 6.53 -8.21
C VAL A 165 15.56 5.75 -8.78
N GLY A 166 16.35 6.41 -9.61
CA GLY A 166 17.62 5.89 -10.06
C GLY A 166 18.65 5.86 -8.92
N HIS A 167 19.55 4.88 -8.95
CA HIS A 167 20.59 4.73 -7.93
C HIS A 167 21.93 4.32 -8.55
N LEU A 168 23.01 4.44 -7.79
CA LEU A 168 24.28 3.83 -8.13
C LEU A 168 24.25 2.36 -7.72
N GLY A 169 24.51 1.45 -8.66
CA GLY A 169 24.45 0.03 -8.37
C GLY A 169 24.90 -0.85 -9.54
N ILE A 170 24.87 -2.15 -9.29
CA ILE A 170 25.24 -3.18 -10.27
C ILE A 170 23.98 -3.85 -10.84
N ALA A 171 22.91 -3.97 -10.05
CA ALA A 171 21.60 -4.45 -10.49
C ALA A 171 20.71 -3.28 -10.94
N PRO A 172 19.81 -3.47 -11.92
CA PRO A 172 18.88 -2.44 -12.34
C PRO A 172 18.00 -1.98 -11.17
N SER A 173 17.64 -0.69 -11.16
CA SER A 173 16.78 -0.08 -10.14
C SER A 173 15.41 -0.75 -10.02
N ARG A 174 14.91 -1.28 -11.14
CA ARG A 174 13.65 -2.03 -11.23
C ARG A 174 13.91 -3.48 -10.87
N ALA A 175 13.71 -3.81 -9.60
CA ALA A 175 13.63 -5.19 -9.15
C ALA A 175 12.18 -5.69 -9.33
N PHE A 176 11.99 -6.62 -10.25
CA PHE A 176 10.72 -7.25 -10.54
C PHE A 176 10.38 -8.29 -9.47
N LEU A 177 9.47 -7.95 -8.57
CA LEU A 177 8.85 -8.90 -7.64
C LEU A 177 7.35 -8.61 -7.57
N SER A 178 6.61 -9.04 -8.60
CA SER A 178 5.16 -9.25 -8.48
C SER A 178 4.95 -10.72 -8.13
N SER A 179 4.43 -10.99 -6.94
CA SER A 179 3.88 -12.29 -6.56
C SER A 179 2.36 -12.23 -6.70
N SER A 180 1.85 -12.19 -7.93
CA SER A 180 0.44 -12.51 -8.19
C SER A 180 0.40 -13.51 -9.33
N SER A 181 -0.20 -14.66 -9.05
CA SER A 181 -0.15 -15.87 -9.89
C SER A 181 -1.12 -15.84 -11.08
N ASP A 182 -1.77 -14.71 -11.33
CA ASP A 182 -2.86 -14.60 -12.31
C ASP A 182 -2.54 -13.61 -13.45
N GLU A 183 -1.28 -13.55 -13.90
CA GLU A 183 -0.92 -12.81 -15.11
C GLU A 183 -0.86 -13.72 -16.35
N PRO A 184 -1.65 -13.45 -17.42
CA PRO A 184 -1.63 -14.23 -18.66
C PRO A 184 -0.35 -14.04 -19.51
N ASP A 185 0.64 -13.27 -19.06
CA ASP A 185 1.93 -13.05 -19.77
C ASP A 185 3.15 -13.54 -18.96
N LEU A 186 2.93 -14.58 -18.16
CA LEU A 186 3.92 -15.27 -17.31
C LEU A 186 5.19 -15.66 -18.08
N GLU A 187 5.11 -16.00 -19.38
CA GLU A 187 6.26 -16.32 -20.22
C GLU A 187 7.15 -15.10 -20.50
N ARG A 188 6.59 -13.94 -20.84
CA ARG A 188 7.40 -12.70 -21.03
C ARG A 188 7.94 -12.16 -19.72
N HIS A 189 7.17 -12.29 -18.64
CA HIS A 189 7.63 -12.00 -17.28
C HIS A 189 8.83 -12.88 -16.90
N GLN A 190 8.75 -14.19 -17.18
CA GLN A 190 9.85 -15.14 -16.97
C GLN A 190 11.04 -14.88 -17.89
N GLU A 191 10.85 -14.52 -19.16
CA GLU A 191 11.94 -14.16 -20.08
C GLU A 191 12.66 -12.88 -19.64
N MET A 192 11.90 -11.86 -19.21
CA MET A 192 12.46 -10.62 -18.68
C MET A 192 13.17 -10.84 -17.33
N LEU A 193 12.57 -11.60 -16.41
CA LEU A 193 13.21 -12.01 -15.15
C LEU A 193 14.48 -12.82 -15.41
N ALA A 194 14.44 -13.76 -16.36
CA ALA A 194 15.60 -14.55 -16.74
C ALA A 194 16.72 -13.66 -17.29
N HIS A 195 16.41 -12.66 -18.12
CA HIS A 195 17.38 -11.69 -18.61
C HIS A 195 17.92 -10.76 -17.52
N ALA A 196 17.06 -10.25 -16.63
CA ALA A 196 17.43 -9.36 -15.53
C ALA A 196 18.21 -10.07 -14.42
N MET A 197 17.95 -11.36 -14.16
CA MET A 197 18.70 -12.19 -13.21
C MET A 197 19.98 -12.76 -13.82
N HIS A 198 20.04 -13.05 -15.13
CA HIS A 198 21.26 -13.58 -15.74
C HIS A 198 22.40 -12.56 -15.86
N ASP A 199 22.13 -11.26 -16.00
CA ASP A 199 23.19 -10.24 -16.11
C ASP A 199 23.98 -9.98 -14.80
N PRO A 200 23.36 -9.87 -13.60
CA PRO A 200 24.08 -9.58 -12.36
C PRO A 200 25.02 -10.71 -11.90
N PHE A 201 24.68 -11.98 -12.12
CA PHE A 201 25.55 -13.10 -11.74
C PHE A 201 26.69 -13.36 -12.74
N ASN A 202 26.63 -12.79 -13.95
CA ASN A 202 27.61 -13.03 -15.01
C ASN A 202 28.72 -11.96 -15.07
N ARG A 203 28.71 -10.98 -14.15
CA ARG A 203 29.71 -9.91 -14.08
C ARG A 203 30.31 -9.74 -12.68
N PRO A 204 31.16 -10.67 -12.22
CA PRO A 204 31.83 -10.59 -10.90
C PRO A 204 32.79 -9.38 -10.73
N TYR A 205 33.01 -8.59 -11.79
CA TYR A 205 33.81 -7.36 -11.78
C TYR A 205 33.04 -6.13 -12.29
N ALA A 206 31.71 -6.16 -12.31
CA ALA A 206 30.92 -5.00 -12.69
C ALA A 206 31.18 -3.84 -11.72
N LYS A 207 31.57 -2.70 -12.28
CA LYS A 207 31.68 -1.45 -11.53
C LYS A 207 30.28 -0.89 -11.33
N GLU A 208 30.02 -0.33 -10.15
CA GLU A 208 28.82 0.47 -9.92
C GLU A 208 28.68 1.52 -11.01
N SER A 209 27.52 1.52 -11.64
CA SER A 209 27.14 2.51 -12.63
C SER A 209 25.76 3.03 -12.29
N TRP A 210 25.44 4.20 -12.82
CA TRP A 210 24.13 4.78 -12.61
C TRP A 210 23.06 3.93 -13.28
N GLN A 211 22.07 3.50 -12.50
CA GLN A 211 20.91 2.76 -12.95
C GLN A 211 19.71 3.71 -12.95
N PRO A 212 19.12 4.03 -14.12
CA PRO A 212 17.99 4.94 -14.21
C PRO A 212 16.76 4.33 -13.52
N GLY A 213 15.93 5.16 -12.88
CA GLY A 213 14.65 4.76 -12.28
C GLY A 213 13.46 4.99 -13.22
N ILE A 214 12.26 4.90 -12.68
CA ILE A 214 11.03 5.41 -13.33
C ILE A 214 11.12 6.94 -13.48
N LEU A 215 11.62 7.60 -12.43
CA LEU A 215 11.84 9.04 -12.43
C LEU A 215 13.17 9.40 -13.06
N ASP A 216 13.16 10.46 -13.88
CA ASP A 216 14.35 11.01 -14.53
C ASP A 216 15.49 11.31 -13.54
N ASP A 217 16.73 11.27 -14.03
CA ASP A 217 17.94 11.46 -13.23
C ASP A 217 17.94 12.75 -12.40
N ALA A 218 17.37 13.83 -12.93
CA ALA A 218 17.26 15.11 -12.23
C ALA A 218 16.35 14.99 -10.99
N VAL A 219 15.24 14.27 -11.10
CA VAL A 219 14.32 14.00 -9.99
C VAL A 219 14.95 12.99 -9.04
N SER A 220 15.57 11.94 -9.56
CA SER A 220 16.27 10.91 -8.78
C SER A 220 17.43 11.45 -7.93
N ARG A 221 18.09 12.52 -8.36
CA ARG A 221 19.15 13.22 -7.62
C ARG A 221 18.67 14.46 -6.86
N GLY A 222 17.40 14.80 -6.97
CA GLY A 222 16.81 15.99 -6.38
C GLY A 222 16.70 15.93 -4.85
N PRO A 223 16.32 17.03 -4.21
CA PRO A 223 16.03 17.05 -2.77
C PRO A 223 14.86 16.12 -2.41
N ARG A 224 14.84 15.66 -1.16
CA ARG A 224 13.82 14.81 -0.53
C ARG A 224 13.13 15.55 0.58
N LEU A 225 11.82 15.38 0.66
CA LEU A 225 11.10 15.70 1.88
C LEU A 225 11.45 14.61 2.89
N SER A 226 12.35 14.90 3.81
CA SER A 226 12.70 13.98 4.88
C SER A 226 11.71 14.15 6.04
N LEU A 227 11.07 13.06 6.45
CA LEU A 227 10.35 12.92 7.72
C LEU A 227 11.06 11.85 8.56
N PRO A 228 10.77 11.72 9.86
CA PRO A 228 11.39 10.68 10.68
C PRO A 228 11.27 9.29 10.02
N GLY A 229 12.42 8.66 9.74
CA GLY A 229 12.50 7.31 9.15
C GLY A 229 12.14 7.17 7.67
N ARG A 230 11.76 8.24 6.97
CA ARG A 230 11.25 8.18 5.58
C ARG A 230 11.66 9.39 4.75
N ASP A 231 12.03 9.13 3.50
CA ASP A 231 12.31 10.15 2.50
C ASP A 231 11.32 10.05 1.34
N TYR A 232 10.86 11.21 0.86
CA TYR A 232 9.84 11.27 -0.18
C TYR A 232 10.27 12.17 -1.34
N VAL A 233 9.89 11.76 -2.55
CA VAL A 233 9.89 12.61 -3.74
C VAL A 233 8.58 13.39 -3.77
N LEU A 234 8.66 14.72 -3.92
CA LEU A 234 7.51 15.61 -3.82
C LEU A 234 7.03 16.09 -5.19
N PHE A 235 5.72 16.01 -5.39
CA PHE A 235 5.03 16.52 -6.57
C PHE A 235 3.97 17.54 -6.14
N TRP A 236 3.73 18.51 -7.02
CA TRP A 236 2.75 19.56 -6.85
C TRP A 236 1.79 19.59 -8.04
N GLY A 237 0.51 19.91 -7.79
CA GLY A 237 -0.47 20.09 -8.85
C GLY A 237 -1.90 19.90 -8.41
N PRO A 238 -2.82 19.71 -9.37
CA PRO A 238 -4.22 19.41 -9.08
C PRO A 238 -4.37 18.09 -8.34
N LEU A 239 -5.14 18.09 -7.25
CA LEU A 239 -5.42 16.91 -6.42
C LEU A 239 -6.70 16.18 -6.85
N ASP A 240 -7.54 16.82 -7.66
CA ASP A 240 -8.74 16.21 -8.26
C ASP A 240 -8.41 15.07 -9.23
N VAL A 241 -7.17 15.01 -9.74
CA VAL A 241 -6.65 13.85 -10.49
C VAL A 241 -6.87 12.54 -9.73
N PHE A 242 -6.75 12.57 -8.40
CA PHE A 242 -6.94 11.41 -7.54
C PHE A 242 -8.41 11.12 -7.21
N ALA A 243 -9.38 11.82 -7.82
CA ALA A 243 -10.81 11.49 -7.69
C ALA A 243 -11.28 10.47 -8.76
N ASP A 244 -10.45 10.22 -9.77
CA ASP A 244 -10.67 9.27 -10.86
C ASP A 244 -9.84 7.99 -10.62
N PRO A 245 -10.41 6.78 -10.66
CA PRO A 245 -9.64 5.53 -10.54
C PRO A 245 -8.57 5.35 -11.63
N MET A 246 -8.61 6.12 -12.71
CA MET A 246 -7.60 6.15 -13.76
C MET A 246 -6.39 7.04 -13.44
N TRP A 247 -6.32 7.65 -12.25
CA TRP A 247 -5.18 8.46 -11.80
C TRP A 247 -3.80 7.82 -12.00
N PRO A 248 -3.58 6.48 -11.92
CA PRO A 248 -2.23 5.96 -12.12
C PRO A 248 -1.74 6.13 -13.57
N HIS A 249 -2.61 6.50 -14.52
CA HIS A 249 -2.22 6.92 -15.88
C HIS A 249 -1.84 8.40 -16.00
N GLU A 250 -2.17 9.21 -15.00
CA GLU A 250 -2.07 10.68 -15.05
C GLU A 250 -0.87 11.21 -14.24
N VAL A 251 -0.26 10.35 -13.41
CA VAL A 251 0.85 10.73 -12.54
C VAL A 251 2.22 10.63 -13.24
N PRO A 252 3.17 11.51 -12.91
CA PRO A 252 4.48 11.52 -13.54
C PRO A 252 5.42 10.38 -13.10
N TRP A 253 5.08 9.63 -12.05
CA TRP A 253 5.85 8.49 -11.55
C TRP A 253 5.28 7.12 -11.97
N ARG A 254 4.46 7.08 -13.02
CA ARG A 254 4.03 5.80 -13.63
C ARG A 254 5.16 5.16 -14.44
N ASP A 255 5.23 3.84 -14.45
CA ASP A 255 6.23 3.12 -15.26
C ASP A 255 5.80 3.00 -16.72
N GLN A 256 6.01 4.07 -17.49
CA GLN A 256 5.69 4.11 -18.92
C GLN A 256 6.49 3.11 -19.75
N GLU A 257 7.68 2.74 -19.30
CA GLU A 257 8.51 1.77 -20.02
C GLU A 257 7.94 0.36 -19.87
N MET A 258 7.45 0.00 -18.68
CA MET A 258 6.72 -1.26 -18.47
C MET A 258 5.44 -1.33 -19.29
N GLU A 259 4.66 -0.24 -19.27
CA GLU A 259 3.42 -0.14 -20.03
C GLU A 259 3.67 -0.35 -21.53
N ARG A 260 4.74 0.24 -22.08
CA ARG A 260 5.13 0.05 -23.49
C ARG A 260 5.60 -1.38 -23.78
N ALA A 261 6.18 -2.06 -22.80
CA ALA A 261 6.59 -3.45 -22.90
C ALA A 261 5.43 -4.44 -22.75
N GLY A 262 4.20 -3.95 -22.48
CA GLY A 262 2.99 -4.76 -22.40
C GLY A 262 2.69 -5.32 -21.00
N PHE A 263 3.45 -4.93 -19.98
CA PHE A 263 3.17 -5.30 -18.60
C PHE A 263 2.01 -4.48 -18.03
N ALA A 264 1.43 -5.00 -16.94
CA ALA A 264 0.41 -4.30 -16.18
C ALA A 264 0.92 -2.92 -15.74
N GLN A 265 0.01 -1.95 -15.82
CA GLN A 265 0.21 -0.60 -15.33
C GLN A 265 0.65 -0.63 -13.87
N PHE A 266 1.67 0.15 -13.55
CA PHE A 266 2.09 0.35 -12.17
C PHE A 266 2.42 1.82 -11.90
N ALA A 267 1.76 2.39 -10.90
CA ALA A 267 2.17 3.61 -10.23
C ALA A 267 1.74 3.50 -8.76
N ALA A 268 2.70 3.58 -7.83
CA ALA A 268 2.41 3.54 -6.42
C ALA A 268 1.48 4.70 -6.01
N SER A 269 0.55 4.46 -5.08
CA SER A 269 -0.24 5.53 -4.47
C SER A 269 0.68 6.52 -3.75
N PRO A 270 0.36 7.83 -3.73
CA PRO A 270 1.05 8.78 -2.87
C PRO A 270 1.04 8.30 -1.41
N SER A 271 2.20 8.33 -0.76
CA SER A 271 2.31 8.05 0.67
C SER A 271 1.78 9.20 1.52
N LEU A 272 1.86 10.43 1.01
CA LEU A 272 1.28 11.61 1.65
C LEU A 272 0.59 12.50 0.62
N MET A 273 -0.52 13.11 1.00
CA MET A 273 -1.15 14.20 0.23
C MET A 273 -1.67 15.30 1.15
N TRP A 274 -1.57 16.55 0.72
CA TRP A 274 -2.19 17.68 1.40
C TRP A 274 -2.44 18.85 0.44
N PRO A 275 -3.48 19.66 0.65
CA PRO A 275 -3.76 20.86 -0.14
C PRO A 275 -2.83 22.00 0.28
N SER A 276 -2.68 23.01 -0.57
CA SER A 276 -1.80 24.16 -0.27
C SER A 276 -2.20 24.93 0.99
N ASP A 277 -3.47 24.88 1.40
CA ASP A 277 -3.99 25.50 2.62
C ASP A 277 -3.85 24.61 3.87
N ARG A 278 -3.35 23.37 3.71
CA ARG A 278 -3.15 22.38 4.79
C ARG A 278 -4.43 22.04 5.56
N SER A 279 -5.59 22.18 4.92
CA SER A 279 -6.90 21.92 5.53
C SER A 279 -7.18 20.45 5.82
N TRP A 280 -6.48 19.54 5.12
CA TRP A 280 -6.51 18.10 5.36
C TRP A 280 -5.15 17.46 5.06
N VAL A 281 -4.97 16.21 5.50
CA VAL A 281 -3.82 15.37 5.15
C VAL A 281 -4.31 13.94 4.89
N LEU A 282 -3.71 13.27 3.92
CA LEU A 282 -3.81 11.82 3.73
C LEU A 282 -2.42 11.23 3.94
N ALA A 283 -2.34 10.13 4.69
CA ALA A 283 -1.11 9.41 4.95
C ALA A 283 -1.30 7.90 4.81
N THR A 284 -0.59 7.31 3.86
CA THR A 284 -0.45 5.87 3.63
C THR A 284 0.99 5.50 3.96
N GLU A 285 1.20 5.03 5.19
CA GLU A 285 2.51 4.66 5.71
C GLU A 285 2.93 3.28 5.18
N VAL A 286 4.22 3.07 4.87
CA VAL A 286 4.70 1.88 4.16
C VAL A 286 4.44 0.56 4.91
N ASP A 287 4.47 0.59 6.24
CA ASP A 287 4.24 -0.55 7.13
C ASP A 287 2.76 -0.62 7.59
N PHE A 288 1.86 0.25 7.08
CA PHE A 288 0.45 0.25 7.45
C PHE A 288 -0.42 -0.42 6.37
N ASP A 289 -1.32 -1.28 6.84
CA ASP A 289 -2.43 -1.90 6.11
C ASP A 289 -3.67 -0.99 5.96
N SER A 290 -3.47 0.31 6.19
CA SER A 290 -4.52 1.31 6.25
C SER A 290 -3.99 2.71 5.97
N THR A 291 -4.90 3.59 5.53
CA THR A 291 -4.63 4.98 5.23
C THR A 291 -5.31 5.88 6.26
N ILE A 292 -4.59 6.86 6.79
CA ILE A 292 -5.14 7.82 7.75
C ILE A 292 -5.41 9.15 7.07
N VAL A 293 -6.62 9.68 7.29
CA VAL A 293 -7.00 11.02 6.81
C VAL A 293 -7.25 11.92 8.02
N GLY A 294 -6.57 13.06 8.07
CA GLY A 294 -6.81 14.12 9.06
C GLY A 294 -7.50 15.31 8.39
N GLY A 295 -8.48 15.92 9.05
CA GLY A 295 -9.20 17.05 8.49
C GLY A 295 -10.23 17.67 9.43
N ASP A 296 -11.18 18.41 8.84
CA ASP A 296 -12.36 18.88 9.56
C ASP A 296 -13.33 17.72 9.86
N ALA A 297 -14.21 17.90 10.85
CA ALA A 297 -15.14 16.85 11.26
C ALA A 297 -16.12 16.43 10.14
N ALA A 298 -16.51 17.35 9.26
CA ALA A 298 -17.44 17.06 8.18
C ALA A 298 -16.78 16.25 7.05
N LEU A 299 -15.46 16.35 6.86
CA LEU A 299 -14.71 15.48 5.95
C LEU A 299 -14.64 14.07 6.51
N ILE A 300 -14.27 13.93 7.79
CA ILE A 300 -14.16 12.64 8.45
C ILE A 300 -15.51 11.92 8.50
N GLU A 301 -16.59 12.62 8.83
CA GLU A 301 -17.95 12.06 8.81
C GLU A 301 -18.34 11.58 7.40
N ALA A 302 -18.02 12.36 6.36
CA ALA A 302 -18.31 11.97 4.98
C ALA A 302 -17.55 10.71 4.53
N LEU A 303 -16.26 10.59 4.90
CA LEU A 303 -15.46 9.40 4.61
C LEU A 303 -16.01 8.16 5.32
N CYS A 304 -16.35 8.28 6.60
CA CYS A 304 -16.93 7.18 7.38
C CYS A 304 -18.35 6.78 6.93
N ALA A 305 -19.08 7.67 6.27
CA ALA A 305 -20.42 7.41 5.75
C ALA A 305 -20.41 6.84 4.33
N ASP A 306 -19.28 6.87 3.61
CA ASP A 306 -19.19 6.38 2.23
C ASP A 306 -19.13 4.84 2.20
N PRO A 307 -20.15 4.15 1.65
CA PRO A 307 -20.16 2.69 1.59
C PRO A 307 -19.08 2.09 0.66
N ALA A 308 -18.46 2.90 -0.22
CA ALA A 308 -17.32 2.46 -1.00
C ALA A 308 -16.06 2.29 -0.12
N LEU A 309 -15.97 3.04 0.97
CA LEU A 309 -14.85 3.01 1.91
C LEU A 309 -15.17 2.14 3.12
N GLU A 310 -14.19 1.38 3.61
CA GLU A 310 -14.27 0.86 4.97
C GLU A 310 -13.47 1.81 5.86
N ALA A 311 -14.17 2.78 6.44
CA ALA A 311 -13.54 3.86 7.20
C ALA A 311 -14.19 4.02 8.58
N LEU A 312 -13.37 4.16 9.61
CA LEU A 312 -13.81 4.41 10.97
C LEU A 312 -13.15 5.67 11.54
N PRO A 313 -13.84 6.43 12.42
CA PRO A 313 -13.23 7.55 13.10
C PRO A 313 -12.11 7.05 14.01
N LEU A 314 -10.93 7.65 13.89
CA LEU A 314 -9.75 7.27 14.65
C LEU A 314 -9.47 8.33 15.73
N PRO A 315 -9.42 7.96 17.02
CA PRO A 315 -8.98 8.86 18.07
C PRO A 315 -7.54 9.34 17.82
N ALA A 316 -7.30 10.64 18.00
CA ALA A 316 -5.96 11.19 17.91
C ALA A 316 -5.03 10.50 18.95
N GLY A 317 -3.84 10.11 18.52
CA GLY A 317 -2.86 9.40 19.35
C GLY A 317 -3.13 7.90 19.54
N SER A 318 -4.07 7.31 18.80
CA SER A 318 -4.21 5.84 18.76
C SER A 318 -2.91 5.17 18.32
N SER A 319 -2.54 4.09 19.01
CA SER A 319 -1.50 3.17 18.52
C SER A 319 -2.07 2.31 17.40
N LEU A 320 -1.30 2.20 16.32
CA LEU A 320 -1.54 1.30 15.20
C LEU A 320 -0.40 0.29 15.08
N GLN A 321 0.31 0.05 16.18
CA GLN A 321 1.28 -1.04 16.24
C GLN A 321 0.55 -2.38 16.13
N TRP A 322 1.25 -3.37 15.61
CA TRP A 322 0.76 -4.73 15.38
C TRP A 322 0.13 -5.40 16.62
N ASP A 323 0.51 -4.99 17.84
CA ASP A 323 -0.01 -5.49 19.13
C ASP A 323 -1.01 -4.53 19.83
N ALA A 324 -1.44 -3.47 19.14
CA ALA A 324 -2.32 -2.44 19.70
C ALA A 324 -3.80 -2.88 19.79
N ASP A 325 -4.17 -4.01 19.19
CA ASP A 325 -5.54 -4.53 19.26
C ASP A 325 -5.84 -5.08 20.67
N ALA A 326 -6.63 -4.30 21.42
CA ALA A 326 -7.03 -4.65 22.77
C ALA A 326 -8.33 -5.47 22.82
N VAL A 327 -9.06 -5.59 21.70
CA VAL A 327 -10.37 -6.23 21.63
C VAL A 327 -10.24 -7.68 21.17
N ASN A 328 -9.44 -7.93 20.13
CA ASN A 328 -9.28 -9.24 19.50
C ASN A 328 -8.06 -10.01 20.04
N ARG A 329 -8.09 -10.35 21.34
CA ARG A 329 -6.99 -11.07 22.02
C ARG A 329 -7.27 -12.55 22.24
#